data_AF-A0A2R6K0U3-F1
#
_entry.id   AF-A0A2R6K0U3-F1
#
_cell.length_a   1.000
_cell.length_b   1.000
_cell.length_c   1.000
_cell.angle_alpha   90.00
_cell.angle_beta   90.00
_cell.angle_gamma   90.00
#
_symmetry.space_group_name_H-M   'P 1'
#
loop_
_entity.id
_entity.type
_entity.pdbx_description
1 polymer ?
#
loop_
_entity_poly.entity_id
_entity_poly.type
_entity_poly.pdbx_seq_one_letter_code
_entity_poly.pdbx_strand_id
1 'polypeptide(L)' 'MTERTLDRRSVVIVISDGLEMGEVAELKRGMSWLARRADTILWCNPLANSNEYEPTAAAR' A
#
# COMPACT_ATOMS: atom_id res chain seq x y z
N MET A 1 -10.45 -10.91 -2.70
CA MET A 1 -11.04 -10.30 -1.49
C MET A 1 -12.20 -9.43 -1.94
N THR A 2 -13.42 -9.64 -1.46
CA THR A 2 -14.57 -8.80 -1.84
C THR A 2 -14.76 -7.69 -0.82
N GLU A 3 -15.34 -6.54 -1.20
CA GLU A 3 -15.58 -5.42 -0.25
C GLU A 3 -16.39 -5.86 0.97
N ARG A 4 -17.24 -6.88 0.82
CA ARG A 4 -18.06 -7.45 1.90
C ARG A 4 -17.27 -8.22 2.97
N THR A 5 -16.01 -8.55 2.70
CA THR A 5 -15.16 -9.36 3.61
C THR A 5 -14.20 -8.49 4.41
N LEU A 6 -14.08 -7.18 4.10
CA LEU A 6 -13.17 -6.28 4.78
C LEU A 6 -13.88 -5.56 5.92
N ASP A 7 -13.46 -5.82 7.15
CA ASP A 7 -14.04 -5.27 8.38
C ASP A 7 -12.99 -4.98 9.46
N ARG A 8 -13.43 -4.51 10.63
CA ARG A 8 -12.56 -4.14 11.76
C ARG A 8 -11.91 -5.33 12.47
N ARG A 9 -11.96 -6.53 11.91
CA ARG A 9 -11.16 -7.69 12.34
C ARG A 9 -10.12 -8.06 11.29
N SER A 10 -10.11 -7.37 10.16
CA SER A 10 -9.22 -7.64 9.04
C SER A 10 -7.88 -6.93 9.23
N VAL A 11 -6.79 -7.65 8.95
CA VAL A 11 -5.46 -7.07 8.76
C VAL A 11 -5.17 -7.02 7.27
N VAL A 12 -4.79 -5.84 6.77
CA VAL A 12 -4.39 -5.63 5.38
C VAL A 12 -2.88 -5.51 5.32
N ILE A 13 -2.25 -6.36 4.53
CA ILE A 13 -0.83 -6.26 4.23
C ILE A 13 -0.68 -5.80 2.79
N VAL A 14 -0.07 -4.64 2.61
CA VAL A 14 0.31 -4.09 1.30
C VAL A 14 1.76 -4.46 1.06
N ILE A 15 2.01 -5.27 0.03
CA ILE A 15 3.36 -5.62 -0.43
C ILE A 15 3.63 -4.79 -1.68
N SER A 16 4.44 -3.73 -1.56
CA SER A 16 4.79 -2.84 -2.68
C SER A 16 6.09 -2.12 -2.37
N ASP A 17 6.90 -1.87 -3.41
CA ASP A 17 8.16 -1.11 -3.34
C ASP A 17 7.95 0.41 -3.38
N GLY A 18 6.72 0.86 -3.63
CA GLY A 18 6.29 2.26 -3.58
C GLY A 18 6.71 3.09 -4.80
N LEU A 19 7.11 2.47 -5.91
CA LEU A 19 7.53 3.18 -7.13
C LEU A 19 6.38 3.50 -8.09
N GLU A 20 5.12 3.22 -7.72
CA GLU A 20 3.96 3.44 -8.59
C GLU A 20 3.74 4.93 -8.89
N MET A 21 3.76 5.31 -10.17
CA MET A 21 3.67 6.71 -10.65
C MET A 21 2.22 7.21 -10.83
N GLY A 22 1.31 6.85 -9.92
CA GLY A 22 -0.08 7.27 -9.96
C GLY A 22 -0.35 8.63 -9.31
N GLU A 23 -1.57 9.12 -9.47
CA GLU A 23 -2.02 10.34 -8.79
C GLU A 23 -2.04 10.13 -7.26
N VAL A 24 -1.36 11.00 -6.51
CA VAL A 24 -1.31 10.95 -5.04
C VAL A 24 -2.72 10.98 -4.42
N ALA A 25 -3.67 11.65 -5.09
CA ALA A 25 -5.06 11.71 -4.65
C ALA A 25 -5.73 10.33 -4.65
N GLU A 26 -5.43 9.47 -5.61
CA GLU A 26 -5.99 8.11 -5.70
C GLU A 26 -5.44 7.23 -4.58
N LEU A 27 -4.14 7.29 -4.33
CA LEU A 27 -3.51 6.59 -3.22
C LEU A 27 -4.11 7.01 -1.88
N LYS A 28 -4.24 8.33 -1.64
CA LYS A 28 -4.87 8.86 -0.41
C LYS A 28 -6.30 8.36 -0.26
N ARG A 29 -7.09 8.33 -1.34
CA ARG A 29 -8.48 7.85 -1.31
C ARG A 29 -8.54 6.36 -0.98
N GLY A 30 -7.70 5.54 -1.60
CA GLY A 30 -7.60 4.10 -1.35
C GLY A 30 -7.18 3.79 0.08
N MET A 31 -6.09 4.39 0.56
CA MET A 31 -5.60 4.20 1.92
C MET A 31 -6.62 4.67 2.97
N SER A 32 -7.31 5.79 2.72
CA SER A 32 -8.40 6.24 3.61
C SER A 32 -9.59 5.27 3.62
N TRP A 33 -9.91 4.66 2.48
CA TRP A 33 -10.97 3.66 2.40
C TRP A 33 -10.62 2.39 3.19
N LEU A 34 -9.36 1.94 3.12
CA LEU A 34 -8.84 0.81 3.89
C LEU A 34 -8.81 1.12 5.39
N ALA A 35 -8.29 2.29 5.79
CA ALA A 35 -8.11 2.66 7.20
C ALA A 35 -9.44 2.80 7.95
N ARG A 36 -10.53 3.10 7.24
CA ARG A 36 -11.88 3.12 7.82
C ARG A 36 -12.47 1.74 8.06
N ARG A 37 -11.95 0.70 7.41
CA ARG A 37 -12.53 -0.65 7.38
C ARG A 37 -11.69 -1.67 8.09
N ALA A 38 -10.39 -1.75 7.79
CA ALA A 38 -9.47 -2.68 8.42
C ALA A 38 -9.13 -2.24 9.85
N ASP A 39 -8.75 -3.21 10.69
CA ASP A 39 -8.19 -2.92 12.01
C ASP A 39 -6.77 -2.36 11.88
N THR A 40 -5.96 -3.04 11.09
CA THR A 40 -4.54 -2.73 10.91
C THR A 40 -4.16 -2.79 9.44
N ILE A 41 -3.33 -1.84 9.01
CA ILE A 41 -2.71 -1.82 7.68
C ILE A 41 -1.20 -1.82 7.86
N LEU A 42 -0.54 -2.81 7.29
CA LEU A 42 0.92 -2.90 7.25
C LEU A 42 1.39 -2.71 5.81
N TRP A 43 2.26 -1.74 5.58
CA TRP A 43 2.96 -1.59 4.30
C TRP A 43 4.35 -2.20 4.44
N CYS A 44 4.60 -3.26 3.67
CA CYS A 44 5.92 -3.86 3.58
C CYS A 44 6.49 -3.58 2.20
N ASN A 45 7.63 -2.90 2.17
CA ASN A 45 8.49 -2.88 0.99
C ASN A 45 9.44 -4.09 1.07
N PRO A 46 9.23 -5.16 0.28
CA PRO A 46 10.07 -6.36 0.33
C PRO A 46 11.51 -6.11 -0.13
N LEU A 47 11.76 -5.01 -0.84
CA LEU A 47 13.06 -4.63 -1.38
C LEU A 47 13.83 -3.69 -0.45
N ALA A 48 13.24 -3.23 0.65
CA ALA A 48 13.84 -2.24 1.56
C ALA A 48 15.19 -2.67 2.17
N ASN A 49 15.46 -3.98 2.23
CA ASN A 49 16.70 -4.55 2.76
C ASN A 49 17.67 -5.05 1.67
N SER A 50 17.36 -4.84 0.39
CA SER A 50 18.24 -5.26 -0.70
C SER A 50 19.28 -4.18 -0.99
N ASN A 51 20.56 -4.56 -0.99
CA ASN A 51 21.65 -3.69 -1.42
C ASN A 51 21.63 -3.42 -2.94
N GLU A 52 20.85 -4.19 -3.69
CA GLU A 52 20.67 -4.03 -5.14
C GLU A 52 19.45 -3.16 -5.48
N TYR A 53 18.62 -2.82 -4.49
CA TYR A 53 17.44 -2.00 -4.74
C TYR A 53 17.84 -0.53 -4.83
N GLU A 54 17.77 0.01 -6.05
CA GLU A 54 17.87 1.44 -6.31
C GLU A 54 16.47 1.99 -6.63
N PRO A 55 15.87 2.83 -5.76
CA PRO A 55 14.56 3.41 -6.01
C PRO A 55 14.66 4.53 -7.04
N THR A 56 14.92 4.18 -8.30
CA THR A 56 14.81 5.10 -9.43
C THR A 56 13.34 5.27 -9.82
N ALA A 57 12.63 6.02 -8.99
CA ALA A 57 11.37 6.61 -9.39
C ALA A 57 11.66 7.62 -10.51
N ALA A 58 11.56 7.20 -11.76
CA ALA A 58 11.62 8.10 -12.91
C ALA A 58 10.31 8.90 -12.97
N ALA A 59 10.15 9.86 -12.05
CA ALA A 59 9.09 10.84 -12.12
C ALA A 59 9.22 11.58 -13.46
N ARG A 60 8.23 11.41 -14.33
CA ARG A 60 8.07 12.19 -15.55
C ARG A 60 6.91 13.15 -15.37
#